data_AF-A0A958C839-F1
#
_entry.id   AF-A0A958C839-F1
#
_cell.length_a   1.000
_cell.length_b   1.000
_cell.length_c   1.000
_cell.angle_alpha   90.00
_cell.angle_beta   90.00
_cell.angle_gamma   90.00
#
_symmetry.space_group_name_H-M   'P 1'
#
loop_
_entity.id
_entity.type
_entity.pdbx_description
1 polymer ?
#
loop_
_entity_poly.entity_id
_entity_poly.type
_entity_poly.pdbx_seq_one_letter_code
_entity_poly.pdbx_strand_id
1 'polypeptide(L)'
;RGWPEGKIRLLPIVESALGVMNVREIALASERVDALLFGAEDLAGDMGAVRTAASWEVFYARSAVVTAAKAYQLQAIDQVFFDLNDLAGFETECLFGRQLGYDGKMIIHPRQVEPAQRIFAPSSEEIQRAQRILAAYAEQQAAGVGAFALDGRMVDMPVVRAAEKVVTRAAEAGLLNI
;
A
#
# COMPACT_ATOMS: atom_id res chain seq x y z
N ARG A 1 -27.63 -14.31 -18.55
CA ARG A 1 -26.34 -14.82 -18.03
C ARG A 1 -25.82 -13.79 -17.05
N GLY A 2 -25.52 -14.18 -15.81
CA GLY A 2 -25.06 -13.29 -14.75
C GLY A 2 -23.74 -13.79 -14.18
N TRP A 3 -23.03 -12.89 -13.49
CA TRP A 3 -21.84 -13.24 -12.72
C TRP A 3 -22.24 -14.17 -11.56
N PRO A 4 -21.43 -15.18 -11.21
CA PRO A 4 -21.70 -15.99 -10.03
C PRO A 4 -21.73 -15.11 -8.78
N GLU A 5 -22.59 -15.47 -7.83
CA GLU A 5 -22.66 -14.79 -6.55
C GLU A 5 -21.28 -14.74 -5.88
N GLY A 6 -20.97 -13.61 -5.24
CA GLY A 6 -19.68 -13.43 -4.56
C GLY A 6 -18.49 -13.08 -5.47
N LYS A 7 -18.62 -13.08 -6.80
CA LYS A 7 -17.44 -12.92 -7.70
C LYS A 7 -17.04 -11.49 -8.03
N ILE A 8 -17.95 -10.52 -7.90
CA ILE A 8 -17.63 -9.10 -8.12
C ILE A 8 -16.90 -8.58 -6.89
N ARG A 9 -15.65 -8.15 -7.04
CA ARG A 9 -14.87 -7.52 -5.97
C ARG A 9 -15.36 -6.11 -5.70
N LEU A 10 -15.25 -5.70 -4.43
CA LEU A 10 -15.64 -4.39 -3.94
C LEU A 10 -14.39 -3.65 -3.47
N LEU A 11 -14.26 -2.40 -3.90
CA LEU A 11 -13.17 -1.52 -3.51
C LEU A 11 -13.80 -0.24 -2.96
N PRO A 12 -14.26 -0.23 -1.69
CA PRO A 12 -14.89 0.95 -1.10
C PRO A 12 -13.92 2.12 -1.01
N ILE A 13 -14.42 3.32 -1.28
CA ILE A 13 -13.69 4.57 -1.05
C ILE A 13 -14.10 5.11 0.32
N VAL A 14 -13.11 5.41 1.16
CA VAL A 14 -13.27 6.01 2.47
C VAL A 14 -12.97 7.50 2.33
N GLU A 15 -14.02 8.29 2.28
CA GLU A 15 -13.97 9.69 1.86
C GLU A 15 -14.90 10.62 2.66
N SER A 16 -15.40 10.16 3.80
CA SER A 16 -16.18 10.96 4.76
C SER A 16 -15.71 10.70 6.18
N ALA A 17 -15.93 11.64 7.09
CA ALA A 17 -15.60 11.52 8.50
C ALA A 17 -16.27 10.28 9.11
N LEU A 18 -17.55 10.04 8.79
CA LEU A 18 -18.26 8.84 9.23
C LEU A 18 -17.64 7.56 8.65
N GLY A 19 -17.19 7.60 7.39
CA GLY A 19 -16.46 6.49 6.77
C GLY A 19 -15.15 6.18 7.49
N VAL A 20 -14.37 7.22 7.85
CA VAL A 20 -13.13 7.08 8.62
C VAL A 20 -13.40 6.47 9.99
N MET A 21 -14.43 6.93 10.70
CA MET A 21 -14.80 6.40 12.02
C MET A 21 -15.24 4.93 11.99
N ASN A 22 -15.78 4.46 10.85
CA ASN A 22 -16.27 3.09 10.66
C ASN A 22 -15.41 2.27 9.69
N VAL A 23 -14.15 2.66 9.48
CA VAL A 23 -13.30 2.05 8.44
C VAL A 23 -13.10 0.55 8.65
N ARG A 24 -13.11 0.10 9.91
CA ARG A 24 -13.05 -1.31 10.27
C ARG A 24 -14.29 -2.08 9.82
N GLU A 25 -15.47 -1.53 10.08
CA GLU A 25 -16.76 -2.12 9.74
C GLU A 25 -16.91 -2.20 8.21
N ILE A 26 -16.45 -1.17 7.49
CA ILE A 26 -16.40 -1.16 6.02
C ILE A 26 -15.47 -2.27 5.50
N ALA A 27 -14.27 -2.39 6.06
CA ALA A 27 -13.30 -3.42 5.67
C ALA A 27 -13.84 -4.84 5.83
N LEU A 28 -14.67 -5.07 6.86
CA LEU A 28 -15.24 -6.37 7.21
C LEU A 28 -16.66 -6.60 6.67
N ALA A 29 -17.22 -5.64 5.94
CA ALA A 29 -18.63 -5.67 5.53
C ALA A 29 -18.97 -6.85 4.60
N SER A 30 -17.97 -7.41 3.90
CA SER A 30 -18.17 -8.50 2.94
C SER A 30 -16.83 -9.11 2.52
N GLU A 31 -16.77 -10.43 2.32
CA GLU A 31 -15.59 -11.14 1.76
C GLU A 31 -15.21 -10.69 0.34
N ARG A 32 -16.12 -9.95 -0.31
CA ARG A 32 -15.86 -9.31 -1.61
C ARG A 32 -14.98 -8.07 -1.52
N VAL A 33 -14.80 -7.48 -0.34
CA VAL A 33 -13.92 -6.32 -0.18
C VAL A 33 -12.48 -6.77 -0.40
N ASP A 34 -11.81 -6.13 -1.36
CA ASP A 34 -10.45 -6.52 -1.81
C ASP A 34 -9.44 -5.39 -1.59
N ALA A 35 -9.93 -4.15 -1.54
CA ALA A 35 -9.12 -2.96 -1.25
C ALA A 35 -9.93 -1.90 -0.51
N LEU A 36 -9.23 -0.98 0.17
CA LEU A 36 -9.77 0.30 0.61
C LEU A 36 -9.07 1.43 -0.14
N LEU A 37 -9.86 2.36 -0.67
CA LEU A 37 -9.40 3.58 -1.34
C LEU A 37 -9.53 4.75 -0.37
N PHE A 38 -8.61 5.71 -0.42
CA PHE A 38 -8.68 6.92 0.39
C PHE A 38 -9.04 8.15 -0.44
N GLY A 39 -10.21 8.76 -0.17
CA GLY A 39 -10.68 9.96 -0.86
C GLY A 39 -10.46 11.22 -0.02
N ALA A 40 -9.41 11.99 -0.32
CA ALA A 40 -9.01 13.11 0.52
C ALA A 40 -9.76 14.42 0.27
N GLU A 41 -10.13 14.71 -0.98
CA GLU A 41 -10.86 15.94 -1.32
C GLU A 41 -12.27 15.91 -0.75
N ASP A 42 -12.99 14.82 -1.00
CA ASP A 42 -14.35 14.65 -0.48
C ASP A 42 -14.35 14.61 1.06
N LEU A 43 -13.34 13.99 1.68
CA LEU A 43 -13.18 14.01 3.14
C LEU A 43 -12.97 15.43 3.66
N ALA A 44 -12.11 16.22 3.01
CA ALA A 44 -11.91 17.60 3.41
C ALA A 44 -13.20 18.42 3.28
N GLY A 45 -13.97 18.19 2.21
CA GLY A 45 -15.30 18.77 2.03
C GLY A 45 -16.26 18.40 3.17
N ASP A 46 -16.34 17.12 3.51
CA ASP A 46 -17.20 16.59 4.59
C ASP A 46 -16.83 17.15 5.97
N MET A 47 -15.53 17.31 6.24
CA MET A 47 -15.04 17.88 7.50
C MET A 47 -15.03 19.42 7.55
N GLY A 48 -15.25 20.09 6.40
CA GLY A 48 -15.04 21.54 6.28
C GLY A 48 -13.57 21.96 6.41
N ALA A 49 -12.63 21.06 6.10
CA ALA A 49 -11.20 21.32 6.12
C ALA A 49 -10.74 22.06 4.86
N VAL A 50 -9.63 22.79 4.97
CA VAL A 50 -8.99 23.45 3.82
C VAL A 50 -7.83 22.60 3.36
N ARG A 51 -7.84 22.24 2.07
CA ARG A 51 -6.79 21.43 1.46
C ARG A 51 -5.47 22.18 1.40
N THR A 52 -4.39 21.50 1.78
CA THR A 52 -3.03 22.03 1.73
C THR A 52 -2.10 21.06 1.02
N ALA A 53 -1.00 21.58 0.45
CA ALA A 53 0.05 20.75 -0.14
C ALA A 53 0.72 19.82 0.88
N ALA A 54 0.70 20.19 2.17
CA ALA A 54 1.25 19.36 3.24
C ALA A 54 0.33 18.18 3.63
N SER A 55 -0.96 18.24 3.27
CA SER A 55 -1.96 17.19 3.52
C SER A 55 -2.12 16.77 5.00
N TRP A 56 -1.72 17.62 5.95
CA TRP A 56 -1.83 17.34 7.38
C TRP A 56 -3.28 17.23 7.85
N GLU A 57 -4.17 18.00 7.24
CA GLU A 57 -5.60 18.03 7.56
C GLU A 57 -6.29 16.69 7.30
N VAL A 58 -5.73 15.84 6.45
CA VAL A 58 -6.23 14.49 6.16
C VAL A 58 -5.30 13.37 6.64
N PHE A 59 -4.17 13.71 7.27
CA PHE A 59 -3.11 12.74 7.58
C PHE A 59 -3.57 11.61 8.52
N TYR A 60 -4.38 11.95 9.53
CA TYR A 60 -4.97 10.95 10.43
C TYR A 60 -5.83 9.96 9.66
N ALA A 61 -6.77 10.44 8.86
CA ALA A 61 -7.67 9.60 8.08
C ALA A 61 -6.93 8.74 7.06
N ARG A 62 -5.97 9.33 6.33
CA ARG A 62 -5.08 8.62 5.41
C ARG A 62 -4.32 7.50 6.09
N SER A 63 -3.83 7.72 7.31
CA SER A 63 -3.14 6.72 8.13
C SER A 63 -4.08 5.65 8.67
N ALA A 64 -5.30 6.03 9.07
CA ALA A 64 -6.31 5.11 9.58
C ALA A 64 -6.77 4.12 8.48
N VAL A 65 -6.97 4.61 7.25
CA VAL A 65 -7.39 3.78 6.11
C VAL A 65 -6.34 2.73 5.74
N VAL A 66 -5.07 3.13 5.59
CA VAL A 66 -4.00 2.14 5.30
C VAL A 66 -3.83 1.15 6.44
N THR A 67 -3.90 1.62 7.70
CA THR A 67 -3.80 0.73 8.86
C THR A 67 -4.93 -0.31 8.87
N ALA A 68 -6.17 0.11 8.62
CA ALA A 68 -7.31 -0.79 8.54
C ALA A 68 -7.19 -1.78 7.39
N ALA A 69 -6.82 -1.31 6.18
CA ALA A 69 -6.60 -2.18 5.03
C ALA A 69 -5.56 -3.27 5.36
N LYS A 70 -4.41 -2.89 5.90
CA LYS A 70 -3.33 -3.84 6.24
C LYS A 70 -3.71 -4.80 7.37
N ALA A 71 -4.46 -4.34 8.37
CA ALA A 71 -4.94 -5.18 9.46
C ALA A 71 -5.80 -6.36 8.96
N TYR A 72 -6.54 -6.16 7.86
CA TYR A 72 -7.44 -7.15 7.28
C TYR A 72 -6.94 -7.72 5.94
N GLN A 73 -5.65 -7.59 5.66
CA GLN A 73 -5.00 -8.13 4.45
C GLN A 73 -5.62 -7.64 3.14
N LEU A 74 -6.18 -6.43 3.15
CA LEU A 74 -6.71 -5.75 1.97
C LEU A 74 -5.63 -4.89 1.32
N GLN A 75 -5.80 -4.63 0.03
CA GLN A 75 -5.00 -3.60 -0.64
C GLN A 75 -5.39 -2.20 -0.13
N ALA A 76 -4.42 -1.30 -0.10
CA ALA A 76 -4.64 0.11 0.22
C ALA A 76 -4.30 0.97 -0.99
N ILE A 77 -5.25 1.77 -1.48
CA ILE A 77 -5.07 2.63 -2.65
C ILE A 77 -5.20 4.09 -2.23
N ASP A 78 -4.16 4.86 -2.51
CA ASP A 78 -3.98 6.22 -2.02
C ASP A 78 -4.78 7.26 -2.83
N GLN A 79 -4.92 8.46 -2.26
CA GLN A 79 -5.65 9.61 -2.82
C GLN A 79 -5.22 9.99 -4.24
N VAL A 80 -6.06 10.72 -4.96
CA VAL A 80 -5.71 11.34 -6.24
C VAL A 80 -4.80 12.56 -6.06
N PHE A 81 -4.08 12.95 -7.12
CA PHE A 81 -3.30 14.18 -7.18
C PHE A 81 -3.79 15.05 -8.35
N PHE A 82 -4.29 16.25 -8.05
CA PHE A 82 -5.01 17.09 -9.01
C PHE A 82 -4.13 17.98 -9.88
N ASP A 83 -2.94 18.36 -9.41
CA ASP A 83 -2.04 19.20 -10.22
C ASP A 83 -1.37 18.37 -11.32
N LEU A 84 -1.92 18.42 -12.53
CA LEU A 84 -1.42 17.66 -13.67
C LEU A 84 -0.09 18.21 -14.23
N ASN A 85 0.30 19.43 -13.85
CA ASN A 85 1.53 20.06 -14.29
C ASN A 85 2.70 19.77 -13.33
N ASP A 86 2.40 19.48 -12.06
CA ASP A 86 3.40 19.16 -11.05
C ASP A 86 3.67 17.65 -10.92
N LEU A 87 4.43 17.11 -11.87
CA LEU A 87 4.82 15.70 -11.83
C LEU A 87 5.78 15.40 -10.66
N ALA A 88 6.58 16.37 -10.22
CA ALA A 88 7.52 16.18 -9.11
C ALA A 88 6.79 16.09 -7.76
N GLY A 89 5.77 16.92 -7.56
CA GLY A 89 4.86 16.82 -6.42
C GLY A 89 4.10 15.50 -6.42
N PHE A 90 3.62 15.05 -7.58
CA PHE A 90 2.98 13.74 -7.74
C PHE A 90 3.90 12.59 -7.29
N GLU A 91 5.15 12.56 -7.76
CA GLU A 91 6.12 11.53 -7.36
C GLU A 91 6.43 11.58 -5.87
N THR A 92 6.59 12.78 -5.31
CA THR A 92 6.82 12.99 -3.87
C THR A 92 5.66 12.43 -3.04
N GLU A 93 4.42 12.69 -3.47
CA GLU A 93 3.23 12.20 -2.78
C GLU A 93 3.06 10.67 -2.92
N CYS A 94 3.41 10.10 -4.08
CA CYS A 94 3.45 8.64 -4.27
C CYS A 94 4.47 7.98 -3.33
N LEU A 95 5.68 8.54 -3.23
CA LEU A 95 6.72 8.04 -2.34
C LEU A 95 6.25 8.08 -0.88
N PHE A 96 5.60 9.16 -0.47
CA PHE A 96 5.03 9.28 0.87
C PHE A 96 3.90 8.26 1.11
N GLY A 97 3.00 8.07 0.15
CA GLY A 97 1.95 7.04 0.23
C GLY A 97 2.54 5.64 0.39
N ARG A 98 3.57 5.30 -0.40
CA ARG A 98 4.31 4.04 -0.27
C ARG A 98 4.95 3.90 1.12
N GLN A 99 5.55 4.95 1.66
CA GLN A 99 6.14 4.93 3.00
C GLN A 99 5.11 4.67 4.11
N LEU A 100 3.88 5.17 3.96
CA LEU A 100 2.76 4.87 4.86
C LEU A 100 2.25 3.41 4.72
N GLY A 101 2.62 2.72 3.65
CA GLY A 101 2.24 1.34 3.37
C GLY A 101 1.14 1.18 2.32
N TYR A 102 0.78 2.23 1.58
CA TYR A 102 -0.14 2.08 0.45
C TYR A 102 0.44 1.19 -0.66
N ASP A 103 -0.43 0.46 -1.35
CA ASP A 103 -0.05 -0.46 -2.42
C ASP A 103 -0.06 0.19 -3.80
N GLY A 104 -0.80 1.29 -3.94
CA GLY A 104 -0.93 2.04 -5.18
C GLY A 104 -1.60 3.38 -4.92
N LYS A 105 -1.96 4.07 -5.99
CA LYS A 105 -2.56 5.39 -5.96
C LYS A 105 -3.63 5.51 -7.05
N MET A 106 -4.70 6.24 -6.77
CA MET A 106 -5.68 6.59 -7.79
C MET A 106 -5.07 7.57 -8.81
N ILE A 107 -5.30 7.29 -10.10
CA ILE A 107 -4.70 8.04 -11.21
C ILE A 107 -5.80 8.70 -12.03
N ILE A 108 -5.62 9.97 -12.36
CA ILE A 108 -6.59 10.76 -13.15
C ILE A 108 -6.06 11.19 -14.52
N HIS A 109 -4.77 10.93 -14.80
CA HIS A 109 -4.16 11.30 -16.09
C HIS A 109 -3.11 10.27 -16.54
N PRO A 110 -3.01 9.93 -17.85
CA PRO A 110 -2.05 8.94 -18.35
C PRO A 110 -0.59 9.19 -17.97
N ARG A 111 -0.17 10.46 -17.86
CA ARG A 111 1.21 10.84 -17.45
C ARG A 111 1.57 10.41 -16.02
N GLN A 112 0.59 10.13 -15.18
CA GLN A 112 0.80 9.67 -13.80
C GLN A 112 0.96 8.14 -13.71
N VAL A 113 0.63 7.39 -14.77
CA VAL A 113 0.62 5.92 -14.76
C VAL A 113 2.03 5.35 -14.56
N GLU A 114 2.99 5.73 -15.42
CA GLU A 114 4.36 5.19 -15.34
C GLU A 114 5.03 5.55 -13.99
N PRO A 115 5.01 6.82 -13.52
CA PRO A 115 5.66 7.14 -12.26
C PRO A 115 5.03 6.43 -11.06
N ALA A 116 3.69 6.28 -11.04
CA ALA A 116 3.02 5.51 -10.00
C ALA A 116 3.44 4.04 -10.01
N GLN A 117 3.40 3.38 -11.17
CA GLN A 117 3.80 1.97 -11.29
C GLN A 117 5.24 1.77 -10.85
N ARG A 118 6.17 2.63 -11.29
CA ARG A 118 7.57 2.60 -10.89
C ARG A 118 7.75 2.80 -9.39
N ILE A 119 7.04 3.76 -8.79
CA ILE A 119 7.20 4.10 -7.36
C ILE A 119 6.57 3.05 -6.45
N PHE A 120 5.44 2.44 -6.81
CA PHE A 120 4.78 1.44 -5.97
C PHE A 120 5.31 0.01 -6.19
N ALA A 121 6.04 -0.23 -7.27
CA ALA A 121 6.73 -1.50 -7.50
C ALA A 121 8.03 -1.61 -6.68
N PRO A 122 8.40 -2.80 -6.17
CA PRO A 122 9.70 -3.00 -5.55
C PRO A 122 10.85 -2.69 -6.52
N SER A 123 11.86 -1.97 -6.03
CA SER A 123 13.08 -1.70 -6.79
C SER A 123 13.96 -2.94 -6.88
N SER A 124 14.85 -2.98 -7.88
CA SER A 124 15.83 -4.08 -8.04
C SER A 124 16.70 -4.27 -6.80
N GLU A 125 17.06 -3.20 -6.10
CA GLU A 125 17.84 -3.26 -4.85
C GLU A 125 17.04 -3.90 -3.71
N GLU A 126 15.78 -3.52 -3.54
CA GLU A 126 14.89 -4.09 -2.53
C GLU A 126 14.63 -5.57 -2.80
N ILE A 127 14.45 -5.94 -4.07
CA ILE A 127 14.30 -7.32 -4.52
C ILE A 127 15.53 -8.16 -4.16
N GLN A 128 16.74 -7.69 -4.54
CA GLN A 128 17.98 -8.39 -4.24
C GLN A 128 18.21 -8.53 -2.74
N ARG A 129 17.93 -7.46 -1.97
CA ARG A 129 18.01 -7.49 -0.51
C ARG A 129 17.03 -8.51 0.08
N ALA A 130 15.79 -8.53 -0.39
CA ALA A 130 14.79 -9.48 0.07
C ALA A 130 15.20 -10.93 -0.22
N GLN A 131 15.68 -11.23 -1.43
CA GLN A 131 16.18 -12.56 -1.80
C GLN A 131 17.34 -13.01 -0.88
N ARG A 132 18.29 -12.13 -0.57
CA ARG A 132 19.39 -12.44 0.36
C ARG A 132 18.90 -12.71 1.78
N ILE A 133 17.93 -11.94 2.27
CA ILE A 133 17.30 -12.18 3.58
C ILE A 133 16.65 -13.56 3.63
N LEU A 134 15.90 -13.94 2.61
CA LEU A 134 15.21 -15.24 2.55
C LEU A 134 16.19 -16.41 2.44
N ALA A 135 17.25 -16.28 1.64
CA ALA A 135 18.30 -17.29 1.54
C ALA A 135 19.01 -17.49 2.89
N ALA A 136 19.43 -16.39 3.54
CA ALA A 136 20.07 -16.46 4.85
C ALA A 136 19.13 -17.03 5.92
N TYR A 137 17.83 -16.69 5.88
CA TYR A 137 16.83 -17.25 6.79
C TYR A 137 16.68 -18.76 6.63
N ALA A 138 16.67 -19.28 5.40
CA ALA A 138 16.60 -20.71 5.14
C ALA A 138 17.80 -21.49 5.72
N GLU A 139 19.01 -20.93 5.60
CA GLU A 139 20.22 -21.50 6.20
C GLU A 139 20.19 -21.47 7.73
N GLN A 140 19.76 -20.36 8.32
CA GLN A 140 19.74 -20.17 9.78
C GLN A 140 18.62 -20.98 10.46
N GLN A 141 17.47 -21.14 9.81
CA GLN A 141 16.40 -22.02 10.28
C GLN A 141 16.84 -23.48 10.36
N ALA A 142 17.62 -23.95 9.39
CA ALA A 142 18.20 -25.30 9.44
C ALA A 142 19.16 -25.49 10.65
N ALA A 143 19.76 -24.40 11.14
CA ALA A 143 20.59 -24.37 12.34
C ALA A 143 19.81 -24.08 13.64
N GLY A 144 18.49 -23.91 13.58
CA GLY A 144 17.64 -23.59 14.74
C GLY A 144 17.77 -22.16 15.26
N VAL A 145 18.29 -21.23 14.45
CA VAL A 145 18.53 -19.84 14.85
C VAL A 145 17.37 -18.96 14.38
N GLY A 146 16.64 -18.36 15.33
CA GLY A 146 15.47 -17.51 15.04
C GLY A 146 15.77 -16.06 14.69
N ALA A 147 16.96 -15.55 15.02
CA ALA A 147 17.40 -14.20 14.70
C ALA A 147 18.91 -14.17 14.40
N PHE A 148 19.31 -13.46 13.34
CA PHE A 148 20.69 -13.44 12.85
C PHE A 148 21.08 -12.07 12.33
N ALA A 149 22.38 -11.85 12.07
CA ALA A 149 22.88 -10.62 11.48
C ALA A 149 23.12 -10.79 9.97
N LEU A 150 22.65 -9.83 9.17
CA LEU A 150 22.93 -9.72 7.74
C LEU A 150 23.25 -8.25 7.40
N ASP A 151 24.37 -8.00 6.72
CA ASP A 151 24.86 -6.64 6.40
C ASP A 151 24.91 -5.70 7.62
N GLY A 152 25.30 -6.22 8.79
CA GLY A 152 25.38 -5.46 10.03
C GLY A 152 24.01 -5.07 10.63
N ARG A 153 22.91 -5.63 10.14
CA ARG A 153 21.56 -5.44 10.69
C ARG A 153 20.98 -6.74 11.21
N MET A 154 20.19 -6.65 12.28
CA MET A 154 19.45 -7.78 12.81
C MET A 154 18.30 -8.16 11.87
N VAL A 155 18.15 -9.45 11.63
CA VAL A 155 17.05 -10.06 10.88
C VAL A 155 16.29 -10.98 11.82
N ASP A 156 15.00 -10.72 11.96
CA ASP A 156 14.03 -11.48 12.73
C ASP A 156 12.78 -11.77 11.86
N MET A 157 11.77 -12.44 12.44
CA MET A 157 10.56 -12.84 11.70
C MET A 157 9.80 -11.68 11.02
N PRO A 158 9.59 -10.50 11.64
CA PRO A 158 9.05 -9.32 10.96
C PRO A 158 9.82 -8.93 9.69
N VAL A 159 11.15 -8.91 9.75
CA VAL A 159 12.00 -8.58 8.58
C VAL A 159 11.87 -9.63 7.48
N VAL A 160 11.82 -10.92 7.86
CA VAL A 160 11.62 -12.03 6.92
C VAL A 160 10.27 -11.91 6.20
N ARG A 161 9.17 -11.69 6.95
CA ARG A 161 7.83 -11.51 6.37
C ARG A 161 7.75 -10.29 5.44
N ALA A 162 8.48 -9.22 5.75
CA ALA A 162 8.57 -8.07 4.86
C ALA A 162 9.31 -8.42 3.57
N ALA A 163 10.39 -9.19 3.65
CA ALA A 163 11.13 -9.68 2.49
C ALA A 163 10.29 -10.62 1.60
N GLU A 164 9.51 -11.53 2.21
CA GLU A 164 8.56 -12.40 1.49
C GLU A 164 7.58 -11.56 0.67
N LYS A 165 6.95 -10.54 1.29
CA LYS A 165 6.02 -9.64 0.60
C LYS A 165 6.67 -8.90 -0.56
N VAL A 166 7.94 -8.48 -0.43
CA VAL A 166 8.67 -7.82 -1.52
C VAL A 166 8.85 -8.77 -2.71
N VAL A 167 9.26 -10.01 -2.48
CA VAL A 167 9.45 -11.00 -3.55
C VAL A 167 8.12 -11.37 -4.21
N THR A 168 7.05 -11.59 -3.43
CA THR A 168 5.71 -11.85 -3.97
C THR A 168 5.24 -10.72 -4.86
N ARG A 169 5.31 -9.46 -4.39
CA ARG A 169 4.89 -8.29 -5.19
C ARG A 169 5.73 -8.11 -6.45
N ALA A 170 7.03 -8.37 -6.38
CA ALA A 170 7.91 -8.27 -7.54
C ALA A 170 7.55 -9.31 -8.62
N ALA A 171 7.16 -10.52 -8.22
CA ALA A 171 6.70 -11.54 -9.17
C ALA A 171 5.33 -11.23 -9.76
N GLU A 172 4.38 -10.76 -8.95
CA GLU A 172 3.07 -10.30 -9.42
C GLU A 172 3.20 -9.13 -10.42
N ALA A 173 4.22 -8.28 -10.24
CA ALA A 173 4.55 -7.19 -11.15
C ALA A 173 5.37 -7.63 -12.38
N GLY A 174 5.74 -8.91 -12.51
CA GLY A 174 6.56 -9.43 -13.61
C GLY A 174 8.03 -8.99 -13.57
N LEU A 175 8.52 -8.51 -12.43
CA LEU A 175 9.92 -8.10 -12.21
C LEU A 175 10.81 -9.27 -11.78
N LEU A 176 10.20 -10.37 -11.34
CA LEU A 176 10.85 -11.62 -10.99
C LEU A 176 10.10 -12.76 -11.66
N ASN A 177 10.84 -13.67 -12.30
CA ASN A 177 10.32 -14.97 -12.67
C ASN A 177 10.64 -15.92 -11.51
N ILE A 178 9.60 -16.40 -10.81
CA ILE A 178 9.72 -17.46 -9.80
C ILE A 178 9.21 -18.78 -10.38
#